data_AF-A0A7S2PE90-F1
#
_entry.id   AF-A0A7S2PE90-F1
#
_cell.length_a   1.000
_cell.length_b   1.000
_cell.length_c   1.000
_cell.angle_alpha   90.00
_cell.angle_beta   90.00
_cell.angle_gamma   90.00
#
_symmetry.space_group_name_H-M   'P 1'
#
loop_
_entity.id
_entity.type
_entity.pdbx_description
1 polymer ?
#
loop_
_entity_poly.entity_id
_entity_poly.type
_entity_poly.pdbx_seq_one_letter_code
_entity_poly.pdbx_strand_id
1 'polypeptide(L)'
;KVSDVVEKYNADVLAKLAPAATSVSGESMCVLYQMLNHYISTDTPLSKILAPISHTPYRHDFSSSFHIGAMLSAVSRTNMSLHIEGLVVDAIASQLIAEGSWEWAIYVTLCLLDRRNASESTMEARRIRAKAIVSRFYNPSSDSSAEERREFLVSIGVPPAWFFESTAYRAQNNGDLFGLVENLKKVSLKDCLIAVESFLIPHMILEGKEACGKLRAFLEALSSIASEDYRSYWDK
;
A
#
# COMPACT_ATOMS: atom_id res chain seq x y z
N LYS A 1 -35.68 -21.07 -7.29
CA LYS A 1 -34.62 -20.07 -7.03
C LYS A 1 -33.26 -20.74 -7.25
N VAL A 2 -32.18 -19.99 -7.49
CA VAL A 2 -30.83 -20.59 -7.66
C VAL A 2 -30.42 -21.39 -6.41
N SER A 3 -30.85 -20.94 -5.21
CA SER A 3 -30.74 -21.68 -3.95
C SER A 3 -31.24 -23.12 -4.06
N ASP A 4 -32.49 -23.30 -4.53
CA ASP A 4 -33.16 -24.61 -4.53
C ASP A 4 -32.50 -25.59 -5.51
N VAL A 5 -31.95 -25.07 -6.60
CA VAL A 5 -31.22 -25.88 -7.60
C VAL A 5 -29.88 -26.37 -7.05
N VAL A 6 -29.16 -25.50 -6.32
CA VAL A 6 -27.88 -25.87 -5.72
C VAL A 6 -28.08 -26.79 -4.52
N GLU A 7 -29.10 -26.57 -3.69
CA GLU A 7 -29.45 -27.49 -2.61
C GLU A 7 -29.80 -28.89 -3.13
N LYS A 8 -30.58 -28.96 -4.22
CA LYS A 8 -30.87 -30.22 -4.91
C LYS A 8 -29.61 -30.87 -5.46
N TYR A 9 -28.73 -30.10 -6.11
CA TYR A 9 -27.45 -30.60 -6.59
C TYR A 9 -26.57 -31.12 -5.45
N ASN A 10 -26.51 -30.42 -4.32
CA ASN A 10 -25.77 -30.84 -3.13
C ASN A 10 -26.31 -32.18 -2.60
N ALA A 11 -27.64 -32.36 -2.59
CA ALA A 11 -28.28 -33.61 -2.22
C ALA A 11 -27.97 -34.75 -3.22
N ASP A 12 -27.99 -34.46 -4.52
CA ASP A 12 -27.68 -35.43 -5.57
C ASP A 12 -26.20 -35.86 -5.54
N VAL A 13 -25.28 -34.96 -5.21
CA VAL A 13 -23.85 -35.27 -5.00
C VAL A 13 -23.67 -36.17 -3.78
N LEU A 14 -24.35 -35.89 -2.66
CA LEU A 14 -24.33 -36.76 -1.46
C LEU A 14 -24.91 -38.14 -1.74
N ALA A 15 -25.95 -38.21 -2.58
CA ALA A 15 -26.57 -39.45 -3.03
C ALA A 15 -25.75 -40.20 -4.12
N LYS A 16 -24.60 -39.65 -4.55
CA LYS A 16 -23.77 -40.16 -5.66
C LYS A 16 -24.49 -40.22 -7.01
N LEU A 17 -25.56 -39.45 -7.17
CA LEU A 17 -26.32 -39.31 -8.41
C LEU A 17 -25.70 -38.28 -9.35
N ALA A 18 -24.95 -37.33 -8.80
CA ALA A 18 -24.23 -36.29 -9.54
C ALA A 18 -22.72 -36.33 -9.26
N PRO A 19 -21.86 -35.95 -10.24
CA PRO A 19 -20.43 -35.86 -10.04
C PRO A 19 -20.07 -34.74 -9.04
N ALA A 20 -19.04 -34.96 -8.23
CA ALA A 20 -18.54 -33.92 -7.34
C ALA A 20 -17.87 -32.79 -8.16
N ALA A 21 -18.12 -31.54 -7.78
CA ALA A 21 -17.47 -30.39 -8.40
C ALA A 21 -16.02 -30.27 -7.88
N THR A 22 -15.08 -30.97 -8.51
CA THR A 22 -13.65 -30.94 -8.17
C THR A 22 -12.92 -29.81 -8.88
N SER A 23 -11.85 -29.32 -8.25
CA SER A 23 -10.92 -28.35 -8.82
C SER A 23 -9.93 -29.01 -9.78
N VAL A 24 -9.14 -28.19 -10.47
CA VAL A 24 -8.11 -28.62 -11.43
C VAL A 24 -7.05 -29.54 -10.79
N SER A 25 -6.76 -29.38 -9.49
CA SER A 25 -5.81 -30.23 -8.75
C SER A 25 -6.43 -31.53 -8.21
N GLY A 26 -7.76 -31.68 -8.27
CA GLY A 26 -8.48 -32.83 -7.69
C GLY A 26 -8.48 -32.89 -6.15
N GLU A 27 -7.67 -32.07 -5.48
CA GLU A 27 -7.52 -32.03 -4.02
C GLU A 27 -8.59 -31.16 -3.32
N SER A 28 -9.20 -30.21 -4.04
CA SER A 28 -10.17 -29.27 -3.49
C SER A 28 -11.43 -29.16 -4.36
N MET A 29 -12.54 -28.65 -3.82
CA MET A 29 -13.75 -28.40 -4.63
C MET A 29 -13.55 -27.21 -5.57
N CYS A 30 -14.21 -27.19 -6.72
CA CYS A 30 -14.16 -26.10 -7.69
C CYS A 30 -14.48 -24.74 -7.03
N VAL A 31 -13.63 -23.73 -7.25
CA VAL A 31 -13.80 -22.38 -6.65
C VAL A 31 -15.16 -21.75 -6.96
N LEU A 32 -15.65 -21.87 -8.20
CA LEU A 32 -16.96 -21.32 -8.60
C LEU A 32 -18.10 -21.97 -7.83
N TYR A 33 -18.01 -23.27 -7.60
CA TYR A 33 -18.98 -24.01 -6.81
C TYR A 33 -18.90 -23.63 -5.32
N GLN A 34 -17.70 -23.40 -4.78
CA GLN A 34 -17.55 -22.91 -3.41
C GLN A 34 -18.13 -21.49 -3.25
N MET A 35 -17.88 -20.59 -4.20
CA MET A 35 -18.47 -19.23 -4.21
C MET A 35 -20.00 -19.27 -4.27
N LEU A 36 -20.55 -20.14 -5.14
CA LEU A 36 -21.99 -20.31 -5.27
C LEU A 36 -22.62 -20.84 -3.97
N ASN A 37 -21.97 -21.82 -3.35
CA ASN A 37 -22.39 -22.31 -2.04
C ASN A 37 -22.29 -21.22 -0.97
N HIS A 38 -21.22 -20.42 -0.95
CA HIS A 38 -21.08 -19.29 -0.01
C HIS A 38 -22.17 -18.24 -0.16
N TYR A 39 -22.58 -17.98 -1.41
CA TYR A 39 -23.67 -17.05 -1.71
C TYR A 39 -25.03 -17.54 -1.20
N ILE A 40 -25.26 -18.86 -1.22
CA ILE A 40 -26.53 -19.47 -0.83
C ILE A 40 -26.59 -19.77 0.66
N SER A 41 -25.51 -20.35 1.19
CA SER A 41 -25.31 -20.61 2.62
C SER A 41 -23.92 -20.17 3.05
N THR A 42 -23.86 -19.37 4.11
CA THR A 42 -22.60 -18.92 4.73
C THR A 42 -21.80 -20.05 5.41
N ASP A 43 -22.24 -21.31 5.27
CA ASP A 43 -21.59 -22.49 5.85
C ASP A 43 -20.18 -22.74 5.30
N THR A 44 -19.90 -22.28 4.08
CA THR A 44 -18.55 -22.41 3.50
C THR A 44 -17.64 -21.29 4.03
N PRO A 45 -16.55 -21.62 4.75
CA PRO A 45 -15.68 -20.61 5.30
C PRO A 45 -14.91 -19.90 4.19
N LEU A 46 -14.94 -18.58 4.19
CA LEU A 46 -14.29 -17.74 3.19
C LEU A 46 -12.78 -18.00 3.09
N SER A 47 -12.13 -18.43 4.18
CA SER A 47 -10.72 -18.86 4.19
C SER A 47 -10.41 -19.96 3.18
N LYS A 48 -11.33 -20.91 2.96
CA LYS A 48 -11.14 -22.02 2.01
C LYS A 48 -11.22 -21.54 0.57
N ILE A 49 -12.09 -20.56 0.29
CA ILE A 49 -12.28 -19.97 -1.04
C ILE A 49 -11.10 -19.07 -1.40
N LEU A 50 -10.55 -18.36 -0.43
CA LEU A 50 -9.41 -17.46 -0.63
C LEU A 50 -8.06 -18.17 -0.61
N ALA A 51 -7.98 -19.41 -0.12
CA ALA A 51 -6.75 -20.18 -0.15
C ALA A 51 -6.29 -20.40 -1.60
N PRO A 52 -5.02 -20.13 -1.95
CA PRO A 52 -4.49 -20.32 -3.31
C PRO A 52 -4.83 -21.67 -3.94
N ILE A 53 -4.72 -22.75 -3.15
CA ILE A 53 -5.00 -24.13 -3.58
C ILE A 53 -6.43 -24.38 -4.12
N SER A 54 -7.36 -23.45 -3.88
CA SER A 54 -8.72 -23.54 -4.39
C SER A 54 -8.86 -23.13 -5.85
N HIS A 55 -7.96 -22.28 -6.36
CA HIS A 55 -8.09 -21.66 -7.68
C HIS A 55 -6.79 -21.66 -8.52
N THR A 56 -5.65 -21.98 -7.92
CA THR A 56 -4.35 -22.09 -8.60
C THR A 56 -3.61 -23.35 -8.12
N PRO A 57 -2.87 -24.06 -9.01
CA PRO A 57 -2.04 -25.18 -8.60
C PRO A 57 -0.83 -24.73 -7.75
N TYR A 58 -0.50 -23.43 -7.74
CA TYR A 58 0.64 -22.88 -7.02
C TYR A 58 0.23 -22.45 -5.61
N ARG A 59 0.79 -23.12 -4.59
CA ARG A 59 0.42 -22.91 -3.17
C ARG A 59 0.67 -21.50 -2.62
N HIS A 60 1.52 -20.72 -3.29
CA HIS A 60 1.90 -19.37 -2.89
C HIS A 60 1.36 -18.28 -3.81
N ASP A 61 0.49 -18.62 -4.75
CA ASP A 61 -0.07 -17.66 -5.70
C ASP A 61 -1.36 -17.03 -5.15
N PHE A 62 -1.25 -15.81 -4.63
CA PHE A 62 -2.37 -15.05 -4.06
C PHE A 62 -2.98 -14.03 -5.05
N SER A 63 -2.56 -14.06 -6.33
CA SER A 63 -3.01 -13.12 -7.36
C SER A 63 -4.53 -13.06 -7.47
N SER A 64 -5.17 -14.22 -7.54
CA SER A 64 -6.62 -14.33 -7.64
C SER A 64 -7.32 -14.22 -6.28
N SER A 65 -6.67 -14.62 -5.17
CA SER A 65 -7.24 -14.52 -3.82
C SER A 65 -7.71 -13.11 -3.49
N PHE A 66 -6.90 -12.09 -3.82
CA PHE A 66 -7.25 -10.69 -3.56
C PHE A 66 -8.52 -10.27 -4.32
N HIS A 67 -8.57 -10.53 -5.62
CA HIS A 67 -9.71 -10.15 -6.47
C HIS A 67 -10.98 -10.91 -6.11
N ILE A 68 -10.88 -12.21 -5.81
CA ILE A 68 -11.99 -13.03 -5.34
C ILE A 68 -12.55 -12.47 -4.03
N GLY A 69 -11.68 -12.11 -3.08
CA GLY A 69 -12.09 -11.51 -1.81
C GLY A 69 -12.81 -10.18 -1.99
N ALA A 70 -12.29 -9.31 -2.86
CA ALA A 70 -12.91 -8.03 -3.18
C ALA A 70 -14.29 -8.22 -3.83
N MET A 71 -14.39 -9.13 -4.81
CA MET A 71 -15.64 -9.45 -5.49
C MET A 71 -16.70 -10.02 -4.53
N LEU A 72 -16.32 -11.00 -3.70
CA LEU A 72 -17.25 -11.64 -2.77
C LEU A 72 -17.79 -10.66 -1.73
N SER A 73 -16.92 -9.79 -1.20
CA SER A 73 -17.30 -8.74 -0.25
C SER A 73 -18.24 -7.70 -0.88
N ALA A 74 -18.10 -7.42 -2.18
CA ALA A 74 -18.98 -6.50 -2.90
C ALA A 74 -20.37 -7.10 -3.21
N VAL A 75 -20.41 -8.39 -3.55
CA VAL A 75 -21.63 -9.08 -4.03
C VAL A 75 -22.45 -9.69 -2.88
N SER A 76 -21.81 -10.12 -1.81
CA SER A 76 -22.45 -10.86 -0.73
C SER A 76 -22.08 -10.33 0.65
N ARG A 77 -22.96 -10.54 1.63
CA ARG A 77 -22.69 -10.18 3.03
C ARG A 77 -21.70 -11.19 3.64
N THR A 78 -20.43 -11.13 3.23
CA THR A 78 -19.38 -12.02 3.74
C THR A 78 -18.71 -11.42 4.96
N ASN A 79 -18.59 -12.11 6.09
CA ASN A 79 -17.75 -11.59 7.18
C ASN A 79 -16.33 -12.13 6.98
N MET A 80 -15.46 -11.32 6.38
CA MET A 80 -14.04 -11.67 6.29
C MET A 80 -13.39 -11.43 7.64
N SER A 81 -12.49 -12.29 8.11
CA SER A 81 -11.72 -11.98 9.32
C SER A 81 -10.54 -11.07 8.96
N LEU A 82 -10.19 -10.13 9.86
CA LEU A 82 -9.04 -9.25 9.69
C LEU A 82 -7.73 -10.02 9.44
N HIS A 83 -7.59 -11.21 10.04
CA HIS A 83 -6.41 -12.06 9.85
C HIS A 83 -6.32 -12.59 8.41
N ILE A 84 -7.42 -13.08 7.84
CA ILE A 84 -7.43 -13.59 6.46
C ILE A 84 -7.20 -12.44 5.48
N GLU A 85 -7.86 -11.30 5.70
CA GLU A 85 -7.67 -10.11 4.88
C GLU A 85 -6.22 -9.64 4.90
N GLY A 86 -5.61 -9.56 6.09
CA GLY A 86 -4.22 -9.20 6.26
C GLY A 86 -3.27 -10.18 5.56
N LEU A 87 -3.51 -11.49 5.68
CA LEU A 87 -2.71 -12.51 5.00
C LEU A 87 -2.75 -12.36 3.48
N VAL A 88 -3.95 -12.20 2.91
CA VAL A 88 -4.12 -12.06 1.45
C VAL A 88 -3.43 -10.80 0.95
N VAL A 89 -3.64 -9.66 1.62
CA VAL A 89 -3.04 -8.38 1.24
C VAL A 89 -1.52 -8.43 1.37
N ASP A 90 -0.98 -8.99 2.47
CA ASP A 90 0.46 -9.04 2.69
C ASP A 90 1.14 -9.97 1.69
N ALA A 91 0.51 -11.10 1.35
CA ALA A 91 1.02 -12.03 0.37
C ALA A 91 1.09 -11.40 -1.03
N ILE A 92 -0.01 -10.83 -1.52
CA ILE A 92 -0.03 -10.22 -2.86
C ILE A 92 0.86 -8.97 -2.94
N ALA A 93 0.91 -8.14 -1.88
CA ALA A 93 1.81 -6.99 -1.86
C ALA A 93 3.28 -7.43 -1.93
N SER A 94 3.64 -8.52 -1.24
CA SER A 94 4.98 -9.09 -1.30
C SER A 94 5.31 -9.65 -2.69
N GLN A 95 4.36 -10.30 -3.36
CA GLN A 95 4.53 -10.78 -4.73
C GLN A 95 4.74 -9.63 -5.71
N LEU A 96 3.93 -8.58 -5.62
CA LEU A 96 4.05 -7.39 -6.46
C LEU A 96 5.38 -6.66 -6.25
N ILE A 97 5.84 -6.57 -5.00
CA ILE A 97 7.18 -6.03 -4.69
C ILE A 97 8.28 -6.89 -5.33
N ALA A 98 8.17 -8.22 -5.25
CA ALA A 98 9.16 -9.13 -5.82
C ALA A 98 9.24 -9.04 -7.35
N GLU A 99 8.13 -8.73 -8.02
CA GLU A 99 8.06 -8.49 -9.46
C GLU A 99 8.56 -7.09 -9.86
N GLY A 100 8.71 -6.16 -8.90
CA GLY A 100 9.10 -4.77 -9.16
C GLY A 100 7.94 -3.80 -9.38
N SER A 101 6.70 -4.26 -9.15
CA SER A 101 5.44 -3.52 -9.27
C SER A 101 5.02 -2.90 -7.93
N TRP A 102 5.90 -2.10 -7.34
CA TRP A 102 5.73 -1.56 -5.98
C TRP A 102 4.53 -0.60 -5.84
N GLU A 103 4.13 0.07 -6.92
CA GLU A 103 2.96 0.94 -6.97
C GLU A 103 1.66 0.16 -6.78
N TRP A 104 1.57 -1.04 -7.36
CA TRP A 104 0.44 -1.94 -7.16
C TRP A 104 0.44 -2.53 -5.75
N ALA A 105 1.62 -2.79 -5.18
CA ALA A 105 1.72 -3.22 -3.78
C ALA A 105 1.19 -2.16 -2.81
N ILE A 106 1.45 -0.87 -3.06
CA ILE A 106 0.89 0.25 -2.30
C ILE A 106 -0.64 0.28 -2.46
N TYR A 107 -1.13 0.21 -3.70
CA TYR A 107 -2.56 0.19 -3.99
C TYR A 107 -3.29 -0.91 -3.22
N VAL A 108 -2.80 -2.15 -3.30
CA VAL A 108 -3.40 -3.30 -2.60
C VAL A 108 -3.30 -3.14 -1.08
N THR A 109 -2.20 -2.63 -0.56
CA THR A 109 -2.03 -2.38 0.89
C THR A 109 -3.10 -1.42 1.43
N LEU A 110 -3.45 -0.39 0.63
CA LEU A 110 -4.47 0.61 0.98
C LEU A 110 -5.91 0.12 0.75
N CYS A 111 -6.11 -0.94 -0.03
CA CYS A 111 -7.42 -1.51 -0.25
C CYS A 111 -7.97 -2.21 1.00
N LEU A 112 -9.26 -1.99 1.26
CA LEU A 112 -10.02 -2.71 2.28
C LEU A 112 -10.93 -3.70 1.58
N LEU A 113 -10.73 -4.99 1.85
CA LEU A 113 -11.57 -6.02 1.24
C LEU A 113 -12.96 -6.02 1.88
N ASP A 114 -13.06 -5.94 3.21
CA ASP A 114 -14.34 -5.82 3.92
C ASP A 114 -14.44 -4.49 4.68
N ARG A 115 -15.17 -3.53 4.09
CA ARG A 115 -15.33 -2.18 4.68
C ARG A 115 -15.98 -2.18 6.06
N ARG A 116 -16.71 -3.23 6.44
CA ARG A 116 -17.33 -3.33 7.77
C ARG A 116 -16.31 -3.59 8.87
N ASN A 117 -15.14 -4.13 8.52
CA ASN A 117 -14.03 -4.34 9.45
C ASN A 117 -13.06 -3.17 9.50
N ALA A 118 -13.36 -2.07 8.81
CA ALA A 118 -12.51 -0.90 8.74
C ALA A 118 -12.53 -0.14 10.08
N SER A 119 -11.64 -0.54 10.99
CA SER A 119 -11.34 0.26 12.18
C SER A 119 -10.28 1.33 11.86
N GLU A 120 -10.29 2.42 12.62
CA GLU A 120 -9.29 3.48 12.47
C GLU A 120 -7.86 2.96 12.63
N SER A 121 -7.64 2.05 13.59
CA SER A 121 -6.34 1.42 13.82
C SER A 121 -5.90 0.55 12.64
N THR A 122 -6.82 -0.19 12.00
CA THR A 122 -6.52 -0.98 10.81
C THR A 122 -6.16 -0.09 9.61
N MET A 123 -6.89 0.99 9.41
CA MET A 123 -6.60 1.95 8.33
C MET A 123 -5.24 2.62 8.53
N GLU A 124 -4.92 2.99 9.78
CA GLU A 124 -3.63 3.61 10.10
C GLU A 124 -2.47 2.63 9.91
N ALA A 125 -2.59 1.38 10.39
CA ALA A 125 -1.57 0.36 10.17
C ALA A 125 -1.28 0.12 8.68
N ARG A 126 -2.33 0.13 7.84
CA ARG A 126 -2.19 0.02 6.37
C ARG A 126 -1.50 1.24 5.76
N ARG A 127 -1.83 2.45 6.21
CA ARG A 127 -1.16 3.68 5.76
C ARG A 127 0.32 3.67 6.12
N ILE A 128 0.67 3.30 7.35
CA ILE A 128 2.07 3.17 7.79
C ILE A 128 2.82 2.18 6.90
N ARG A 129 2.24 1.00 6.63
CA ARG A 129 2.84 0.00 5.75
C ARG A 129 3.01 0.50 4.32
N ALA A 130 1.98 1.13 3.74
CA ALA A 130 2.04 1.70 2.40
C ALA A 130 3.10 2.80 2.28
N LYS A 131 3.19 3.70 3.28
CA LYS A 131 4.22 4.73 3.37
C LYS A 131 5.62 4.11 3.45
N ALA A 132 5.80 3.04 4.21
CA ALA A 132 7.08 2.33 4.29
C ALA A 132 7.50 1.72 2.93
N ILE A 133 6.54 1.23 2.13
CA ILE A 133 6.81 0.76 0.76
C ILE A 133 7.28 1.94 -0.11
N VAL A 134 6.59 3.09 -0.07
CA VAL A 134 7.02 4.31 -0.79
C VAL A 134 8.45 4.69 -0.39
N SER A 135 8.72 4.82 0.90
CA SER A 135 10.04 5.20 1.42
C SER A 135 11.16 4.28 0.95
N ARG A 136 10.87 2.99 0.78
CA ARG A 136 11.87 1.99 0.38
C ARG A 136 12.07 1.86 -1.12
N PHE A 137 11.01 1.99 -1.92
CA PHE A 137 11.05 1.64 -3.36
C PHE A 137 10.95 2.83 -4.31
N TYR A 138 10.38 3.96 -3.89
CA TYR A 138 10.34 5.14 -4.75
C TYR A 138 11.75 5.72 -4.94
N ASN A 139 12.26 5.71 -6.17
CA ASN A 139 13.56 6.30 -6.51
C ASN A 139 13.58 6.81 -7.97
N PRO A 140 13.33 8.11 -8.20
CA PRO A 140 13.33 8.68 -9.56
C PRO A 140 14.71 8.71 -10.22
N SER A 141 15.81 8.58 -9.45
CA SER A 141 17.15 8.57 -10.03
C SER A 141 17.53 7.22 -10.65
N SER A 142 16.92 6.11 -10.20
CA SER A 142 17.23 4.76 -10.70
C SER A 142 16.12 4.17 -11.57
N ASP A 143 14.88 4.61 -11.39
CA ASP A 143 13.72 4.10 -12.10
C ASP A 143 13.08 5.24 -12.91
N SER A 144 13.21 5.17 -14.24
CA SER A 144 12.65 6.17 -15.16
C SER A 144 11.12 6.22 -15.12
N SER A 145 10.47 5.14 -14.70
CA SER A 145 9.01 5.05 -14.58
C SER A 145 8.49 5.48 -13.20
N ALA A 146 9.38 5.85 -12.26
CA ALA A 146 8.99 6.18 -10.90
C ALA A 146 8.05 7.39 -10.82
N GLU A 147 8.23 8.39 -11.69
CA GLU A 147 7.38 9.59 -11.69
C GLU A 147 5.97 9.26 -12.21
N GLU A 148 5.85 8.48 -13.30
CA GLU A 148 4.55 8.02 -13.82
C GLU A 148 3.78 7.20 -12.76
N ARG A 149 4.50 6.30 -12.06
CA ARG A 149 3.95 5.52 -10.95
C ARG A 149 3.52 6.41 -9.78
N ARG A 150 4.28 7.45 -9.46
CA ARG A 150 3.92 8.46 -8.46
C ARG A 150 2.66 9.20 -8.87
N GLU A 151 2.55 9.67 -10.11
CA GLU A 151 1.37 10.38 -10.60
C GLU A 151 0.11 9.51 -10.51
N PHE A 152 0.21 8.23 -10.87
CA PHE A 152 -0.85 7.26 -10.67
C PHE A 152 -1.27 7.17 -9.19
N LEU A 153 -0.31 7.00 -8.28
CA LEU A 153 -0.59 6.89 -6.84
C LEU A 153 -1.20 8.17 -6.26
N VAL A 154 -0.76 9.35 -6.72
CA VAL A 154 -1.36 10.63 -6.32
C VAL A 154 -2.79 10.74 -6.85
N SER A 155 -3.07 10.26 -8.06
CA SER A 155 -4.41 10.29 -8.65
C SER A 155 -5.44 9.45 -7.87
N ILE A 156 -5.00 8.37 -7.23
CA ILE A 156 -5.85 7.52 -6.37
C ILE A 156 -5.94 8.03 -4.92
N GLY A 157 -5.30 9.16 -4.60
CA GLY A 157 -5.38 9.84 -3.31
C GLY A 157 -4.24 9.57 -2.34
N VAL A 158 -3.11 8.99 -2.79
CA VAL A 158 -1.91 8.87 -1.95
C VAL A 158 -1.28 10.25 -1.76
N PRO A 159 -0.96 10.68 -0.51
CA PRO A 159 -0.40 12.01 -0.28
C PRO A 159 0.94 12.22 -1.01
N PRO A 160 1.10 13.32 -1.77
CA PRO A 160 2.36 13.62 -2.47
C PRO A 160 3.54 13.81 -1.48
N ALA A 161 3.24 14.21 -0.24
CA ALA A 161 4.21 14.36 0.84
C ALA A 161 5.03 13.08 1.09
N TRP A 162 4.43 11.88 0.96
CA TRP A 162 5.15 10.61 1.20
C TRP A 162 6.34 10.44 0.25
N PHE A 163 6.18 10.88 -1.00
CA PHE A 163 7.23 10.81 -2.01
C PHE A 163 8.33 11.83 -1.74
N PHE A 164 7.98 13.08 -1.42
CA PHE A 164 8.97 14.10 -1.08
C PHE A 164 9.78 13.72 0.18
N GLU A 165 9.13 13.20 1.22
CA GLU A 165 9.81 12.67 2.40
C GLU A 165 10.79 11.54 2.03
N SER A 166 10.38 10.61 1.18
CA SER A 166 11.26 9.52 0.75
C SER A 166 12.47 10.02 -0.04
N THR A 167 12.30 11.00 -0.93
CA THR A 167 13.41 11.61 -1.67
C THR A 167 14.34 12.38 -0.73
N ALA A 168 13.79 13.09 0.26
CA ALA A 168 14.56 13.76 1.31
C ALA A 168 15.46 12.79 2.08
N TYR A 169 14.93 11.67 2.58
CA TYR A 169 15.74 10.68 3.30
C TYR A 169 16.81 10.01 2.42
N ARG A 170 16.53 9.82 1.12
CA ARG A 170 17.55 9.34 0.18
C ARG A 170 18.65 10.36 -0.06
N ALA A 171 18.30 11.64 -0.24
CA ALA A 171 19.27 12.70 -0.40
C ALA A 171 20.20 12.77 0.82
N GLN A 172 19.64 12.67 2.04
CA GLN A 172 20.42 12.56 3.27
C GLN A 172 21.37 11.35 3.26
N ASN A 173 20.89 10.16 2.91
CA ASN A 173 21.73 8.96 2.83
C ASN A 173 22.85 9.07 1.78
N ASN A 174 22.64 9.84 0.71
CA ASN A 174 23.62 10.09 -0.33
C ASN A 174 24.57 11.26 0.00
N GLY A 175 24.37 11.94 1.13
CA GLY A 175 25.14 13.13 1.52
C GLY A 175 24.72 14.43 0.83
N ASP A 176 23.61 14.44 0.08
CA ASP A 176 23.07 15.63 -0.56
C ASP A 176 22.15 16.40 0.41
N LEU A 177 22.76 17.33 1.15
CA LEU A 177 22.05 18.18 2.12
C LEU A 177 21.10 19.18 1.46
N PHE A 178 21.42 19.68 0.26
CA PHE A 178 20.53 20.61 -0.44
C PHE A 178 19.29 19.89 -0.97
N GLY A 179 19.46 18.71 -1.57
CA GLY A 179 18.36 17.85 -1.96
C GLY A 179 17.47 17.44 -0.78
N LEU A 180 18.04 17.18 0.40
CA LEU A 180 17.29 16.93 1.63
C LEU A 180 16.35 18.10 1.94
N VAL A 181 16.90 19.31 2.03
CA VAL A 181 16.15 20.49 2.45
C VAL A 181 15.14 20.93 1.39
N GLU A 182 15.49 20.88 0.10
CA GLU A 182 14.56 21.21 -1.00
C GLU A 182 13.33 20.29 -1.03
N ASN A 183 13.50 19.01 -0.73
CA ASN A 183 12.39 18.07 -0.66
C ASN A 183 11.58 18.22 0.63
N LEU A 184 12.22 18.44 1.78
CA LEU A 184 11.51 18.72 3.04
C LEU A 184 10.70 20.02 2.99
N LYS A 185 11.20 21.04 2.30
CA LYS A 185 10.47 22.30 2.06
C LYS A 185 9.09 22.07 1.41
N LYS A 186 8.93 21.04 0.58
CA LYS A 186 7.67 20.69 -0.08
C LYS A 186 6.69 19.94 0.84
N VAL A 187 7.18 19.41 1.97
CA VAL A 187 6.39 18.64 2.93
C VAL A 187 5.96 19.53 4.09
N SER A 188 6.94 20.15 4.75
CA SER A 188 6.76 20.84 6.02
C SER A 188 7.88 21.86 6.21
N LEU A 189 7.50 23.13 6.41
CA LEU A 189 8.45 24.20 6.68
C LEU A 189 9.19 23.97 8.01
N LYS A 190 8.51 23.40 9.03
CA LYS A 190 9.11 23.10 10.32
C LYS A 190 10.26 22.10 10.20
N ASP A 191 10.02 20.99 9.51
CA ASP A 191 11.03 19.93 9.36
C ASP A 191 12.18 20.39 8.46
N CYS A 192 11.88 21.23 7.47
CA CYS A 192 12.87 21.92 6.65
C CYS A 192 13.80 22.80 7.51
N LEU A 193 13.25 23.64 8.41
CA LEU A 193 14.04 24.52 9.26
C LEU A 193 14.92 23.73 10.25
N ILE A 194 14.36 22.69 10.88
CA ILE A 194 15.11 21.80 11.76
C ILE A 194 16.27 21.15 11.01
N ALA A 195 16.05 20.71 9.76
CA ALA A 195 17.10 20.11 8.94
C ALA A 195 18.18 21.12 8.53
N VAL A 196 17.80 22.37 8.24
CA VAL A 196 18.74 23.45 7.97
C VAL A 196 19.64 23.71 9.18
N GLU A 197 19.05 23.84 10.37
CA GLU A 197 19.78 24.10 11.61
C GLU A 197 20.70 22.93 11.99
N SER A 198 20.19 21.70 11.92
CA SER A 198 20.89 20.53 12.43
C SER A 198 21.96 19.99 11.47
N PHE A 199 21.75 20.12 10.16
CA PHE A 199 22.60 19.50 9.15
C PHE A 199 23.25 20.51 8.23
N LEU A 200 22.48 21.43 7.63
CA LEU A 200 22.99 22.32 6.59
C LEU A 200 23.97 23.36 7.16
N ILE A 201 23.58 24.10 8.21
CA ILE A 201 24.40 25.17 8.78
C ILE A 201 25.76 24.64 9.28
N PRO A 202 25.83 23.57 10.11
CA PRO A 202 27.12 23.06 10.58
C PRO A 202 28.04 22.64 9.43
N HIS A 203 27.49 21.98 8.40
CA HIS A 203 28.29 21.52 7.26
C HIS A 203 28.83 22.70 6.44
N MET A 204 28.00 23.71 6.17
CA MET A 204 28.37 24.87 5.35
C MET A 204 29.40 25.77 6.03
N ILE A 205 29.36 25.89 7.36
CA ILE A 205 30.39 26.64 8.11
C ILE A 205 31.77 25.98 7.93
N LEU A 206 31.80 24.65 7.83
CA LEU A 206 33.04 23.88 7.71
C LEU A 206 33.61 23.84 6.28
N GLU A 207 32.76 23.91 5.25
CA GLU A 207 33.17 23.85 3.83
C GLU A 207 33.72 25.19 3.26
N GLY A 208 33.62 26.28 4.02
CA GLY A 208 34.24 27.57 3.68
C GLY A 208 33.36 28.55 2.89
N LYS A 209 33.98 29.57 2.29
CA LYS A 209 33.27 30.79 1.82
C LYS A 209 32.26 30.56 0.68
N GLU A 210 32.51 29.60 -0.21
CA GLU A 210 31.63 29.33 -1.36
C GLU A 210 30.31 28.68 -0.91
N ALA A 211 30.39 27.75 0.04
CA ALA A 211 29.25 27.08 0.68
C ALA A 211 28.36 28.08 1.43
N CYS A 212 28.97 29.04 2.14
CA CYS A 212 28.24 30.13 2.79
C CYS A 212 27.44 31.02 1.81
N GLY A 213 27.92 31.19 0.57
CA GLY A 213 27.19 31.93 -0.46
C GLY A 213 25.90 31.24 -0.88
N LYS A 214 25.95 29.92 -1.10
CA LYS A 214 24.77 29.10 -1.41
C LYS A 214 23.80 29.05 -0.24
N LEU A 215 24.30 28.91 0.99
CA LEU A 215 23.50 28.96 2.20
C LEU A 215 22.75 30.30 2.32
N ARG A 216 23.43 31.43 2.08
CA ARG A 216 22.82 32.75 2.14
C ARG A 216 21.68 32.89 1.13
N ALA A 217 21.92 32.53 -0.13
CA ALA A 217 20.88 32.57 -1.16
C ALA A 217 19.68 31.69 -0.79
N PHE A 218 19.94 30.52 -0.20
CA PHE A 218 18.90 29.61 0.26
C PHE A 218 18.10 30.18 1.44
N LEU A 219 18.77 30.77 2.44
CA LEU A 219 18.12 31.42 3.59
C LEU A 219 17.31 32.65 3.18
N GLU A 220 17.79 33.44 2.21
CA GLU A 220 17.05 34.56 1.63
C GLU A 220 15.79 34.06 0.88
N ALA A 221 15.88 32.94 0.17
CA ALA A 221 14.72 32.30 -0.44
C ALA A 221 13.73 31.77 0.61
N LEU A 222 14.20 31.21 1.73
CA LEU A 222 13.34 30.77 2.83
C LEU A 222 12.69 31.93 3.59
N SER A 223 13.41 33.02 3.83
CA SER A 223 12.88 34.19 4.55
C SER A 223 11.76 34.87 3.78
N SER A 224 11.78 34.80 2.44
CA SER A 224 10.68 35.28 1.60
C SER A 224 9.40 34.43 1.69
N ILE A 225 9.52 33.17 2.15
CA ILE A 225 8.42 32.20 2.23
C ILE A 225 7.86 32.07 3.66
N ALA A 226 8.67 32.36 4.68
CA ALA A 226 8.24 32.35 6.07
C ALA A 226 7.23 33.48 6.33
N SER A 227 5.98 33.12 6.67
CA SER A 227 4.96 34.07 7.10
C SER A 227 5.32 34.74 8.43
N GLU A 228 4.64 35.85 8.76
CA GLU A 228 4.83 36.58 10.03
C GLU A 228 4.67 35.69 11.28
N ASP A 229 3.84 34.64 11.22
CA ASP A 229 3.64 33.69 12.31
C ASP A 229 4.94 33.00 12.76
N TYR A 230 5.89 32.78 11.84
CA TYR A 230 7.16 32.11 12.14
C TYR A 230 8.26 33.04 12.67
N ARG A 231 8.15 34.37 12.48
CA ARG A 231 9.08 35.31 13.14
C ARG A 231 8.98 35.16 14.66
N SER A 232 7.79 34.88 15.18
CA SER A 232 7.57 34.62 16.61
C SER A 232 8.28 33.38 17.17
N TYR A 233 8.68 32.42 16.32
CA TYR A 233 9.47 31.25 16.72
C TYR A 233 10.97 31.57 16.85
N TRP A 234 11.47 32.53 16.06
CA TRP A 234 12.88 32.95 16.08
C TRP A 234 13.14 34.12 17.04
N ASP A 235 12.11 34.90 17.38
CA ASP A 235 12.18 36.04 18.32
C ASP A 235 11.98 35.65 19.80
N LYS A 236 12.00 34.34 20.13
CA LYS A 236 12.00 33.81 21.50
C LYS A 236 13.31 33.12 21.83
#